data_AF-A0A955I5J7-F1
#
_entry.id   AF-A0A955I5J7-F1
#
_cell.length_a   1.000
_cell.length_b   1.000
_cell.length_c   1.000
_cell.angle_alpha   90.00
_cell.angle_beta   90.00
_cell.angle_gamma   90.00
#
_symmetry.space_group_name_H-M   'P 1'
#
loop_
_entity.id
_entity.type
_entity.pdbx_description
1 polymer ?
#
loop_
_entity_poly.entity_id
_entity_poly.type
_entity_poly.pdbx_seq_one_letter_code
_entity_poly.pdbx_strand_id
1 'polypeptide(L)' 'MYTAKTNLLRELTPGIGGGGAINFVREDGFEFAGMPYRHEPGTPNIVAAVSLLAAIEYLRDKQEMIRMNEVSLISNFLT' A
#
# COMPACT_ATOMS: atom_id res chain seq x y z
N MET A 1 -1.46 -2.84 0.99
CA MET A 1 -1.01 -1.52 1.44
C MET A 1 -2.17 -0.54 1.48
N TYR A 2 -2.64 -0.23 2.68
CA TYR A 2 -3.75 0.70 2.90
C TYR A 2 -3.20 2.10 3.12
N THR A 3 -3.82 3.10 2.49
CA THR A 3 -3.53 4.51 2.75
C THR A 3 -4.77 5.16 3.37
N ALA A 4 -4.71 5.43 4.66
CA ALA A 4 -5.74 6.15 5.40
C ALA A 4 -5.15 6.72 6.68
N LYS A 5 -5.89 7.61 7.35
CA LYS A 5 -5.47 8.13 8.66
C LYS A 5 -5.33 6.97 9.65
N THR A 6 -4.27 6.99 10.46
CA THR A 6 -3.95 5.89 11.38
C THR A 6 -5.09 5.58 12.36
N ASN A 7 -5.82 6.59 12.83
CA ASN A 7 -6.99 6.37 13.70
C ASN A 7 -8.10 5.59 12.98
N LEU A 8 -8.42 5.96 11.74
CA LEU A 8 -9.41 5.25 10.93
C LEU A 8 -8.96 3.81 10.65
N LEU A 9 -7.68 3.59 10.32
CA LEU A 9 -7.15 2.24 10.11
C LEU A 9 -7.18 1.35 11.35
N ARG A 10 -7.13 1.93 12.56
CA ARG A 10 -7.25 1.17 13.81
C ARG A 10 -8.69 0.75 14.09
N GLU A 11 -9.65 1.61 13.75
CA GLU A 11 -11.09 1.37 13.90
C GLU A 11 -11.64 0.38 12.88
N LEU A 12 -11.02 0.29 11.70
CA LEU A 12 -11.41 -0.66 10.67
C LEU A 12 -11.23 -2.11 11.14
N THR A 13 -12.30 -2.88 10.98
CA THR A 13 -12.24 -4.34 11.11
C THR A 13 -11.61 -4.91 9.84
N PRO A 14 -10.53 -5.71 9.94
CA PRO A 14 -9.92 -6.34 8.76
C PRO A 14 -10.93 -7.17 7.99
N GLY A 15 -10.96 -7.02 6.65
CA GLY A 15 -11.92 -7.73 5.81
C GLY A 15 -11.61 -9.23 5.63
N ILE A 16 -10.34 -9.61 5.69
CA ILE A 16 -9.87 -11.00 5.60
C ILE A 16 -8.89 -11.24 6.77
N GLY A 17 -8.99 -12.39 7.42
CA GLY A 17 -8.07 -12.86 8.46
C GLY A 17 -7.20 -14.02 7.97
N GLY A 18 -6.10 -14.29 8.66
CA GLY A 18 -5.20 -15.40 8.34
C GLY A 18 -3.79 -15.21 8.90
N GLY A 19 -2.87 -16.11 8.54
CA GLY A 19 -1.46 -15.99 8.90
C GLY A 19 -0.87 -14.65 8.50
N GLY A 20 0.05 -14.11 9.30
CA GLY A 20 0.61 -12.76 9.10
C GLY A 20 -0.27 -11.62 9.65
N ALA A 21 -1.59 -11.75 9.59
CA ALA A 21 -2.54 -10.77 10.12
C ALA A 21 -3.05 -11.09 11.55
N ILE A 22 -2.67 -12.24 12.11
CA ILE A 22 -3.10 -12.74 13.42
C ILE A 22 -1.87 -13.16 14.23
N ASN A 23 -1.78 -12.69 15.48
CA ASN A 23 -0.68 -13.04 16.40
C ASN A 23 -0.99 -14.32 17.20
N PHE A 24 -2.24 -14.48 17.64
CA PHE A 24 -2.66 -15.62 18.45
C PHE A 24 -3.95 -16.21 17.90
N VAL A 25 -3.98 -17.54 17.83
CA VAL A 25 -5.16 -18.33 17.47
C VAL A 25 -5.43 -19.28 18.63
N ARG A 26 -6.68 -19.33 19.06
CA ARG A 26 -7.24 -20.25 20.05
C ARG A 26 -8.44 -20.94 19.41
N GLU A 27 -8.94 -22.00 20.03
CA GLU A 27 -10.12 -22.71 19.52
C GLU A 27 -11.38 -21.82 19.55
N ASP A 28 -11.45 -20.89 20.51
CA ASP A 28 -12.59 -20.00 20.75
C ASP A 28 -12.42 -18.59 20.16
N GLY A 29 -11.27 -18.28 19.54
CA GLY A 29 -11.04 -16.96 18.98
C GLY A 29 -9.60 -16.69 18.53
N PHE A 30 -9.33 -15.43 18.22
CA PHE A 30 -8.02 -15.00 17.75
C PHE A 30 -7.76 -13.52 18.08
N GLU A 31 -6.48 -13.14 18.07
CA GLU A 31 -6.03 -11.77 18.26
C GLU A 31 -5.30 -11.27 17.01
N PHE A 32 -5.81 -10.19 16.41
CA PHE A 32 -5.18 -9.56 15.25
C PHE A 32 -3.76 -9.09 15.57
N ALA A 33 -2.92 -9.06 14.54
CA ALA A 33 -1.60 -8.46 14.59
C ALA A 33 -1.64 -6.94 14.82
N GLY A 34 -0.47 -6.34 14.99
CA GLY A 34 -0.33 -4.88 14.99
C GLY A 34 -0.59 -4.28 13.61
N MET A 35 -0.74 -2.95 13.56
CA MET A 35 -0.67 -2.21 12.29
C MET A 35 0.75 -2.26 11.71
N PRO A 36 0.93 -2.40 10.38
CA PRO A 36 -0.10 -2.51 9.34
C PRO A 36 -0.61 -3.95 9.10
N TYR A 37 0.10 -4.95 9.63
CA TYR A 37 -0.03 -6.36 9.29
C TYR A 37 -1.43 -6.95 9.49
N ARG A 38 -2.22 -6.43 10.45
CA ARG A 38 -3.60 -6.88 10.66
C ARG A 38 -4.51 -6.78 9.43
N HIS A 39 -4.14 -5.95 8.45
CA HIS A 39 -4.90 -5.79 7.20
C HIS A 39 -4.27 -6.50 6.00
N GLU A 40 -3.16 -7.21 6.18
CA GLU A 40 -2.39 -7.86 5.11
C GLU A 40 -2.23 -9.36 5.39
N PRO A 41 -3.35 -10.13 5.41
CA PRO A 41 -3.31 -11.57 5.66
C PRO A 41 -2.63 -12.32 4.52
N GLY A 42 -1.96 -13.41 4.88
CA GLY A 42 -1.33 -14.34 3.96
C GLY A 42 0.09 -13.95 3.57
N THR A 43 0.63 -14.71 2.62
CA THR A 43 1.99 -14.47 2.10
C THR A 43 2.01 -13.13 1.37
N PRO A 44 2.89 -12.18 1.77
CA PRO A 44 2.98 -10.91 1.08
C PRO A 44 3.45 -11.09 -0.37
N ASN A 45 2.97 -10.24 -1.26
CA ASN A 45 3.51 -10.16 -2.63
C ASN A 45 4.84 -9.39 -2.62
N ILE A 46 5.91 -10.08 -2.22
CA ILE A 46 7.24 -9.50 -2.03
C ILE A 46 7.79 -8.93 -3.35
N VAL A 47 7.60 -9.64 -4.46
CA VAL A 47 8.09 -9.21 -5.78
C VAL A 47 7.46 -7.86 -6.16
N ALA A 48 6.13 -7.74 -6.05
CA ALA A 48 5.46 -6.48 -6.36
C ALA A 48 5.90 -5.34 -5.42
N ALA A 49 6.10 -5.61 -4.13
CA ALA A 49 6.56 -4.60 -3.18
C ALA A 49 7.95 -4.05 -3.54
N VAL A 50 8.90 -4.93 -3.88
CA VAL A 50 10.26 -4.53 -4.28
C VAL A 50 10.26 -3.83 -5.63
N SER A 51 9.49 -4.32 -6.61
CA SER A 51 9.36 -3.67 -7.92
C SER A 51 8.74 -2.27 -7.80
N LEU A 52 7.74 -2.10 -6.93
CA LEU A 52 7.13 -0.79 -6.66
C LEU A 52 8.13 0.16 -5.99
N LEU A 53 8.95 -0.32 -5.05
CA LEU A 53 10.01 0.48 -4.45
C LEU A 53 10.97 1.03 -5.52
N ALA A 54 11.46 0.17 -6.41
CA ALA A 54 12.35 0.57 -7.49
C ALA A 54 11.70 1.62 -8.43
N ALA A 55 10.41 1.45 -8.75
CA ALA A 55 9.67 2.43 -9.53
C ALA A 55 9.55 3.79 -8.81
N ILE A 56 9.27 3.79 -7.51
CA ILE A 56 9.19 5.00 -6.68
C ILE A 56 10.56 5.71 -6.65
N GLU A 57 11.64 4.97 -6.46
CA GLU A 57 13.01 5.52 -6.45
C GLU A 57 13.36 6.16 -7.79
N TYR A 58 12.99 5.52 -8.91
CA TYR A 58 13.19 6.10 -10.24
C TYR A 58 12.45 7.44 -10.42
N LEU A 59 11.21 7.51 -9.92
CA LEU A 59 10.32 8.66 -10.07
C LEU A 59 10.66 9.82 -9.13
N ARG A 60 11.20 9.56 -7.93
CA ARG A 60 11.40 10.56 -6.88
C ARG A 60 12.11 11.84 -7.36
N ASP A 61 13.13 11.69 -8.20
CA ASP A 61 13.91 12.83 -8.71
C ASP A 61 13.42 13.35 -10.08
N LYS A 62 12.52 12.61 -10.74
CA LYS A 62 12.03 12.92 -12.09
C LYS A 62 10.61 13.45 -12.10
N GLN A 63 9.91 13.39 -10.97
CA GLN A 63 8.49 13.67 -10.89
C GLN A 63 8.12 15.05 -11.45
N GLU A 64 8.90 16.08 -11.15
CA GLU A 64 8.62 17.44 -11.66
C GLU A 64 8.89 17.56 -13.16
N MET A 65 10.02 17.01 -13.64
CA MET A 65 10.33 16.96 -15.07
C MET A 65 9.24 16.23 -15.87
N ILE A 66 8.78 15.08 -15.36
CA ILE A 66 7.70 14.30 -15.96
C ILE A 66 6.42 15.14 -16.02
N ARG A 67 6.04 15.78 -14.91
CA ARG A 67 4.85 16.64 -14.85
C ARG A 67 4.90 17.78 -15.86
N MET A 68 6.03 18.50 -15.95
CA MET A 68 6.19 19.60 -16.90
C MET A 68 6.08 19.11 -18.35
N ASN A 69 6.68 17.96 -18.66
CA ASN A 69 6.59 17.35 -19.97
C ASN A 69 5.15 16.93 -20.31
N GLU A 70 4.43 16.32 -19.36
CA GLU A 70 3.01 15.94 -19.53
C GLU A 70 2.13 17.17 -19.82
N VAL A 71 2.30 18.27 -19.08
CA VAL A 71 1.56 19.52 -19.31
C VAL A 71 1.83 20.08 -20.70
N SER A 72 3.10 20.11 -21.13
CA SER A 72 3.50 20.59 -22.46
C SER A 72 2.92 19.74 -23.59
N LEU A 73 2.95 18.41 -23.45
CA LEU A 73 2.38 17.50 -24.43
C LEU A 73 0.86 17.68 -24.56
N ILE A 74 0.16 17.84 -23.43
CA ILE A 74 -1.29 18.08 -23.43
C ILE A 74 -1.63 19.42 -24.08
N SER A 75 -0.89 20.50 -23.77
CA SER A 75 -1.15 21.81 -24.37
C SER A 75 -0.95 21.79 -25.88
N ASN A 76 0.11 21.15 -26.37
CA ASN A 76 0.40 21.07 -27.81
C ASN A 76 -0.60 20.20 -28.58
N PHE A 77 -1.30 19.28 -27.90
CA PHE A 77 -2.32 18.44 -28.52
C PHE A 77 -3.67 19.16 -28.66
N LEU A 78 -3.92 20.20 -27.84
CA LEU A 78 -5.20 20.92 -27.78
C LEU A 78 -5.22 22.24 -28.57
N THR A 79 -4.09 22.64 -29.14
CA THR A 79 -3.92 23.80 -30.05
C THR A 79 -3.59 23.33 -31.45
#